data_AF-A0A8T3ZKK7-F1
#
_entry.id   AF-A0A8T3ZKK7-F1
#
_cell.length_a   1.000
_cell.length_b   1.000
_cell.length_c   1.000
_cell.angle_alpha   90.00
_cell.angle_beta   90.00
_cell.angle_gamma   90.00
#
_symmetry.space_group_name_H-M   'P 1'
#
loop_
_entity.id
_entity.type
_entity.pdbx_description
1 polymer ?
#
loop_
_entity_poly.entity_id
_entity_poly.type
_entity_poly.pdbx_seq_one_letter_code
_entity_poly.pdbx_strand_id
1 'polypeptide(L)'
;MAIACSGDPFSVLVCNLQQMGFFGFLLPWVFMFAVVFGLLLKTKVLGDDKRIAAVVALVVAFFVIGYGGPFLSNMLVNLFGIAAIVLAGILVTVLFVGMAGGDITKIFENKLAVGLVIGIGIVVFAIAAGALGAFSVSSDAIAVIFIIIIMAVVAYMIVRKE
;
A
#
# COMPACT_ATOMS: atom_id res chain seq x y z
N MET A 1 -6.38 -22.16 20.30
CA MET A 1 -7.79 -22.08 19.86
C MET A 1 -7.75 -21.93 18.34
N ALA A 2 -7.99 -23.02 17.60
CA ALA A 2 -7.94 -22.98 16.15
C ALA A 2 -9.18 -22.23 15.65
N ILE A 3 -8.97 -21.11 14.97
CA ILE A 3 -10.06 -20.41 14.26
C ILE A 3 -10.50 -21.36 13.16
N ALA A 4 -11.71 -21.89 13.27
CA ALA A 4 -12.31 -22.67 12.20
C ALA A 4 -12.50 -21.73 11.01
N CYS A 5 -11.66 -21.86 9.98
CA CYS A 5 -11.85 -21.18 8.70
C CYS A 5 -13.10 -21.78 8.05
N SER A 6 -14.29 -21.26 8.39
CA SER A 6 -15.57 -21.67 7.83
C SER A 6 -16.13 -20.55 6.96
N GLY A 7 -16.37 -20.85 5.68
CA GLY A 7 -16.83 -19.87 4.68
C GLY A 7 -16.76 -20.44 3.27
N ASP A 8 -16.89 -19.57 2.26
CA ASP A 8 -16.64 -19.92 0.87
C ASP A 8 -15.19 -20.41 0.64
N PRO A 9 -14.91 -21.17 -0.44
CA PRO A 9 -13.59 -21.74 -0.68
C PRO A 9 -12.44 -20.72 -0.72
N PHE A 10 -12.73 -19.48 -1.15
CA PHE A 10 -11.74 -18.42 -1.19
C PHE A 10 -11.41 -17.91 0.21
N SER A 11 -12.42 -17.67 1.06
CA SER A 11 -12.22 -17.32 2.47
C SER A 11 -11.38 -18.37 3.21
N VAL A 12 -11.63 -19.66 2.97
CA VAL A 12 -10.84 -20.75 3.56
C VAL A 12 -9.38 -20.69 3.10
N LEU A 13 -9.14 -20.48 1.80
CA LEU A 13 -7.78 -20.35 1.26
C LEU A 13 -7.03 -19.17 1.90
N VAL A 14 -7.66 -17.99 1.94
CA VAL A 14 -7.05 -16.78 2.51
C VAL A 14 -6.76 -16.96 4.00
N CYS A 15 -7.70 -17.56 4.74
CA CYS A 15 -7.55 -17.86 6.16
C CYS A 15 -6.36 -18.80 6.43
N ASN A 16 -6.21 -19.86 5.62
CA ASN A 16 -5.06 -20.77 5.72
C ASN A 16 -3.74 -20.04 5.42
N LEU A 17 -3.68 -19.21 4.37
CA LEU A 17 -2.49 -18.42 4.05
C LEU A 17 -2.13 -17.44 5.17
N GLN A 18 -3.13 -16.82 5.80
CA GLN A 18 -2.92 -15.94 6.93
C GLN A 18 -2.41 -16.69 8.16
N GLN A 19 -2.96 -17.87 8.48
CA GLN A 19 -2.48 -18.71 9.58
C GLN A 19 -1.05 -19.21 9.36
N MET A 20 -0.66 -19.47 8.11
CA MET A 20 0.72 -19.82 7.74
C MET A 20 1.69 -18.62 7.79
N GLY A 21 1.21 -17.42 8.10
CA GLY A 21 2.03 -16.21 8.11
C GLY A 21 2.42 -15.71 6.72
N PHE A 22 1.71 -16.10 5.66
CA PHE A 22 2.02 -15.68 4.29
C PHE A 22 2.01 -14.15 4.15
N PHE A 23 0.95 -13.50 4.63
CA PHE A 23 0.83 -12.04 4.62
C PHE A 23 1.68 -11.37 5.70
N GLY A 24 1.85 -12.02 6.85
CA GLY A 24 2.57 -11.48 8.00
C GLY A 24 4.08 -11.76 8.02
N PHE A 25 4.63 -12.47 7.04
CA PHE A 25 6.06 -12.78 7.02
C PHE A 25 6.57 -12.86 5.59
N LEU A 26 5.99 -13.75 4.79
CA LEU A 26 6.51 -14.03 3.45
C LEU A 26 6.43 -12.81 2.53
N LEU A 27 5.27 -12.14 2.45
CA LEU A 27 5.11 -10.96 1.58
C LEU A 27 6.02 -9.78 1.99
N PRO A 28 6.05 -9.35 3.27
CA PRO A 28 7.02 -8.37 3.75
C PRO A 28 8.46 -8.74 3.42
N TRP A 29 8.83 -10.01 3.58
CA TRP A 29 10.18 -10.50 3.28
C TRP A 29 10.52 -10.41 1.79
N VAL A 30 9.64 -10.88 0.91
CA VAL A 30 9.84 -10.78 -0.55
C VAL A 30 9.96 -9.32 -0.98
N PHE A 31 9.16 -8.43 -0.38
CA PHE A 31 9.24 -7.00 -0.66
C PHE A 31 10.59 -6.41 -0.25
N MET A 32 11.04 -6.68 0.98
CA MET A 32 12.35 -6.21 1.44
C MET A 32 13.49 -6.76 0.59
N PHE A 33 13.41 -8.03 0.18
CA PHE A 33 14.35 -8.63 -0.77
C PHE A 33 14.39 -7.86 -2.09
N ALA A 34 13.23 -7.59 -2.70
CA ALA A 34 13.15 -6.87 -3.97
C ALA A 34 13.70 -5.45 -3.88
N VAL A 35 13.39 -4.72 -2.79
CA VAL A 35 13.89 -3.36 -2.56
C VAL A 35 15.41 -3.35 -2.40
N VAL A 36 15.96 -4.21 -1.53
CA VAL A 36 17.41 -4.28 -1.29
C VAL A 36 18.14 -4.75 -2.54
N PHE A 37 17.62 -5.77 -3.24
CA PHE A 37 18.21 -6.27 -4.48
C PHE A 37 18.24 -5.20 -5.57
N GLY A 38 17.11 -4.52 -5.80
CA GLY A 38 17.02 -3.43 -6.76
C GLY A 38 17.97 -2.28 -6.43
N LEU A 39 18.13 -1.96 -5.14
CA LEU A 39 19.06 -0.94 -4.67
C LEU A 39 20.51 -1.33 -4.93
N LEU A 40 20.91 -2.57 -4.60
CA LEU A 40 22.26 -3.08 -4.87
C LEU A 40 22.61 -3.11 -6.36
N LEU A 41 21.64 -3.47 -7.22
CA LEU A 41 21.84 -3.43 -8.67
C LEU A 41 22.02 -2.00 -9.20
N LYS A 42 21.29 -1.04 -8.63
CA LYS A 42 21.36 0.37 -9.04
C LYS A 42 22.64 1.05 -8.56
N THR A 43 23.09 0.75 -7.34
CA THR A 43 24.28 1.38 -6.74
C THR A 43 25.59 0.71 -7.16
N LYS A 44 25.54 -0.53 -7.66
CA LYS A 44 26.71 -1.32 -8.07
C LYS A 44 27.78 -1.48 -6.99
N VAL A 45 27.41 -1.37 -5.72
CA VAL A 45 28.34 -1.46 -4.57
C VAL A 45 29.05 -2.81 -4.50
N LEU A 46 28.42 -3.87 -5.02
CA LEU A 46 28.96 -5.23 -5.05
C LEU A 46 29.50 -5.62 -6.44
N GLY A 47 29.70 -4.65 -7.33
CA GLY A 47 30.05 -4.88 -8.73
C GLY A 47 28.86 -5.23 -9.62
N ASP A 48 29.14 -5.81 -10.80
CA ASP A 48 28.13 -6.13 -11.81
C ASP A 48 27.54 -7.55 -11.67
N ASP A 49 28.03 -8.37 -10.72
CA ASP A 49 27.52 -9.73 -10.51
C ASP A 49 26.18 -9.73 -9.77
N LYS A 50 25.11 -9.93 -10.54
CA LYS A 50 23.73 -10.02 -10.04
C LYS A 50 23.50 -11.17 -9.08
N ARG A 51 24.27 -12.26 -9.16
CA ARG A 51 24.12 -13.44 -8.29
C ARG A 51 24.56 -13.10 -6.87
N ILE A 52 25.67 -12.39 -6.73
CA ILE A 52 26.17 -11.93 -5.44
C ILE A 52 25.18 -10.94 -4.82
N ALA A 53 24.71 -9.96 -5.60
CA ALA A 53 23.70 -9.00 -5.14
C ALA A 53 22.40 -9.68 -4.68
N ALA A 54 21.94 -10.73 -5.38
CA ALA A 54 20.76 -11.48 -4.99
C ALA A 54 20.96 -12.23 -3.67
N VAL A 55 22.09 -12.93 -3.50
CA VAL A 55 22.38 -13.66 -2.24
C VAL A 55 22.47 -12.68 -1.07
N VAL A 56 23.16 -11.55 -1.23
CA VAL A 56 23.27 -10.53 -0.18
C VAL A 56 21.90 -9.94 0.15
N ALA A 57 21.11 -9.56 -0.85
CA ALA A 57 19.77 -9.03 -0.62
C ALA A 57 18.85 -10.03 0.09
N LEU A 58 18.96 -11.32 -0.24
CA LEU A 58 18.18 -12.39 0.39
C LEU A 58 18.49 -12.48 1.89
N VAL A 59 19.77 -12.51 2.23
CA VAL A 59 20.26 -12.58 3.61
C VAL A 59 19.84 -11.33 4.38
N VAL A 60 20.02 -10.14 3.80
CA VAL A 60 19.61 -8.87 4.42
C VAL A 60 18.10 -8.84 4.66
N ALA A 61 17.28 -9.26 3.70
CA ALA A 61 15.84 -9.30 3.86
C ALA A 61 15.40 -10.22 5.01
N PHE A 62 16.05 -11.38 5.18
CA PHE A 62 15.80 -12.26 6.32
C PHE A 62 16.16 -11.59 7.65
N PHE A 63 17.31 -10.91 7.74
CA PHE A 63 17.68 -10.19 8.97
C PHE A 63 16.75 -9.03 9.27
N VAL A 64 16.32 -8.27 8.26
CA VAL A 64 15.41 -7.14 8.44
C VAL A 64 14.07 -7.60 9.00
N ILE A 65 13.49 -8.68 8.45
CA ILE A 65 12.22 -9.21 8.95
C ILE A 65 12.41 -9.90 10.31
N GLY A 66 13.49 -10.66 10.48
CA GLY A 66 13.80 -11.30 11.76
C GLY A 66 14.00 -10.31 12.90
N TYR A 67 14.68 -9.20 12.66
CA TYR A 67 14.88 -8.12 13.64
C TYR A 67 13.64 -7.24 13.82
N GLY A 68 13.00 -6.84 12.72
CA GLY A 68 11.81 -5.99 12.74
C GLY A 68 10.57 -6.68 13.35
N GLY A 69 10.56 -8.01 13.37
CA GLY A 69 9.57 -8.83 14.04
C GLY A 69 8.13 -8.55 13.59
N PRO A 70 7.13 -8.85 14.45
CA PRO A 70 5.72 -8.61 14.15
C PRO A 70 5.39 -7.13 13.88
N PHE A 71 6.18 -6.19 14.43
CA PHE A 71 5.96 -4.77 14.25
C PHE A 71 6.16 -4.33 12.80
N LEU A 72 7.32 -4.66 12.21
CA LEU A 72 7.62 -4.31 10.82
C LEU A 72 6.63 -4.98 9.85
N SER A 73 6.28 -6.23 10.14
CA SER A 73 5.29 -6.96 9.38
C SER A 73 3.92 -6.28 9.39
N ASN A 74 3.39 -5.97 10.59
CA ASN A 74 2.10 -5.30 10.72
C ASN A 74 2.10 -3.92 10.06
N MET A 75 3.21 -3.17 10.17
CA MET A 75 3.38 -1.89 9.48
C MET A 75 3.28 -2.05 7.97
N LEU A 76 3.98 -3.02 7.37
CA LEU A 76 3.96 -3.26 5.92
C LEU A 76 2.59 -3.77 5.45
N VAL A 77 1.96 -4.69 6.19
CA VAL A 77 0.62 -5.19 5.89
C VAL A 77 -0.39 -4.03 5.92
N ASN A 78 -0.34 -3.19 6.94
CA ASN A 78 -1.22 -2.01 7.04
C ASN A 78 -0.92 -0.98 5.96
N LEU A 79 0.35 -0.71 5.67
CA LEU A 79 0.77 0.24 4.64
C LEU A 79 0.23 -0.20 3.27
N PHE A 80 0.46 -1.45 2.88
CA PHE A 80 0.01 -1.97 1.59
C PHE A 80 -1.50 -2.18 1.53
N GLY A 81 -2.13 -2.57 2.64
CA GLY A 81 -3.58 -2.68 2.73
C GLY A 81 -4.27 -1.33 2.50
N ILE A 82 -3.85 -0.30 3.24
CA ILE A 82 -4.40 1.07 3.09
C ILE A 82 -4.03 1.63 1.72
N ALA A 83 -2.79 1.46 1.25
CA ALA A 83 -2.37 1.92 -0.07
C ALA A 83 -3.20 1.28 -1.19
N ALA A 84 -3.50 -0.02 -1.10
CA ALA A 84 -4.34 -0.70 -2.09
C ALA A 84 -5.77 -0.11 -2.14
N ILE A 85 -6.37 0.18 -0.98
CA ILE A 85 -7.69 0.81 -0.90
C ILE A 85 -7.65 2.23 -1.51
N VAL A 86 -6.63 3.02 -1.16
CA VAL A 86 -6.46 4.37 -1.68
C VAL A 86 -6.26 4.35 -3.20
N LEU A 87 -5.38 3.49 -3.71
CA LEU A 87 -5.13 3.33 -5.14
C LEU A 87 -6.39 2.86 -5.88
N ALA A 88 -7.16 1.94 -5.31
CA ALA A 88 -8.43 1.50 -5.88
C ALA A 88 -9.42 2.67 -5.99
N GLY A 89 -9.58 3.50 -4.96
CA GLY A 89 -10.49 4.64 -5.05
C GLY A 89 -9.97 5.76 -5.97
N ILE A 90 -8.65 5.99 -6.08
CA ILE A 90 -8.08 6.87 -7.11
C ILE A 90 -8.46 6.33 -8.50
N LEU A 91 -8.30 5.03 -8.72
CA LEU A 91 -8.58 4.38 -10.01
C LEU A 91 -10.06 4.48 -10.38
N VAL A 92 -10.96 4.27 -9.41
CA VAL A 92 -12.40 4.49 -9.58
C VAL A 92 -12.70 5.94 -9.93
N THR A 93 -12.08 6.91 -9.24
CA THR A 93 -12.27 8.34 -9.52
C THR A 93 -11.82 8.70 -10.94
N VAL A 94 -10.63 8.24 -11.35
CA VAL A 94 -10.10 8.45 -12.70
C VAL A 94 -11.03 7.85 -13.75
N LEU A 95 -11.60 6.67 -13.48
CA LEU A 95 -12.56 6.02 -14.37
C LEU A 95 -13.83 6.86 -14.55
N PHE A 96 -14.41 7.39 -13.46
CA PHE A 96 -15.57 8.28 -13.55
C PHE A 96 -15.26 9.59 -14.28
N VAL A 97 -14.09 10.18 -14.04
CA VAL A 97 -13.67 11.39 -14.76
C VAL A 97 -13.50 11.12 -16.25
N GLY A 98 -12.86 10.01 -16.61
CA GLY A 98 -12.71 9.60 -18.01
C GLY A 98 -14.08 9.38 -18.69
N MET A 99 -15.02 8.73 -18.01
CA MET A 99 -16.39 8.54 -18.51
C MET A 99 -17.16 9.86 -18.69
N ALA A 100 -16.90 10.86 -17.84
CA ALA A 100 -17.50 12.20 -17.94
C ALA A 100 -16.86 13.10 -19.03
N GLY A 101 -15.98 12.53 -19.86
CA GLY A 101 -15.22 13.25 -20.89
C GLY A 101 -14.11 14.13 -20.34
N GLY A 102 -13.68 13.89 -19.10
CA GLY A 102 -12.57 14.59 -18.47
C GLY A 102 -11.22 14.07 -18.94
N ASP A 103 -10.30 14.99 -19.20
CA ASP A 103 -8.96 14.68 -19.69
C ASP A 103 -8.03 14.37 -18.50
N ILE A 104 -7.67 13.10 -18.31
CA ILE A 104 -6.89 12.60 -17.16
C ILE A 104 -5.52 13.28 -17.08
N THR A 105 -4.97 13.67 -18.23
CA THR A 105 -3.67 14.32 -18.36
C THR A 105 -3.59 15.64 -17.59
N LYS A 106 -4.70 16.39 -17.52
CA LYS A 106 -4.77 17.67 -16.79
C LYS A 106 -4.78 17.51 -15.26
N ILE A 107 -5.14 16.34 -14.75
CA ILE A 107 -5.10 16.03 -13.32
C ILE A 107 -3.64 15.90 -12.86
N PHE A 108 -2.78 15.29 -13.68
CA PHE A 108 -1.37 15.12 -13.34
C PHE A 108 -0.53 16.40 -13.52
N GLU A 109 -0.98 17.34 -14.35
CA GLU A 109 -0.32 18.65 -14.49
C GLU A 109 -0.72 19.66 -13.39
N ASN A 110 -1.84 19.42 -12.72
CA ASN A 110 -2.33 20.32 -11.68
C ASN A 110 -1.54 20.12 -10.37
N LYS A 111 -0.73 21.12 -9.99
CA LYS A 111 0.06 21.14 -8.75
C LYS A 111 -0.76 20.82 -7.50
N LEU A 112 -2.05 21.18 -7.48
CA LEU A 112 -2.97 20.87 -6.37
C LEU A 112 -3.31 19.38 -6.30
N ALA A 113 -3.52 18.71 -7.42
CA ALA A 113 -3.82 17.28 -7.46
C ALA A 113 -2.59 16.43 -7.13
N VAL A 114 -1.41 16.83 -7.63
CA VAL A 114 -0.13 16.20 -7.26
C VAL A 114 0.17 16.39 -5.77
N GLY A 115 -0.05 17.61 -5.25
CA GLY A 115 0.09 17.89 -3.81
C GLY A 115 -0.87 17.07 -2.95
N LEU A 116 -2.09 16.83 -3.42
CA LEU A 116 -3.09 16.02 -2.73
C LEU A 116 -2.71 14.53 -2.72
N VAL A 117 -2.21 13.98 -3.82
CA VAL A 117 -1.71 12.58 -3.86
C VAL A 117 -0.50 12.40 -2.94
N ILE A 118 0.46 13.32 -2.98
CA ILE A 118 1.63 13.29 -2.08
C ILE A 118 1.19 13.42 -0.62
N GLY A 119 0.26 14.35 -0.33
CA GLY A 119 -0.30 14.55 1.00
C GLY A 119 -1.00 13.31 1.54
N ILE A 120 -1.83 12.65 0.72
CA ILE A 120 -2.45 11.37 1.07
C ILE A 120 -1.39 10.30 1.33
N GLY A 121 -0.37 10.21 0.48
CA GLY A 121 0.74 9.26 0.67
C GLY A 121 1.46 9.44 2.02
N ILE A 122 1.72 10.69 2.41
CA ILE A 122 2.34 11.02 3.70
C ILE A 122 1.41 10.65 4.87
N VAL A 123 0.12 10.94 4.77
CA VAL A 123 -0.86 10.60 5.81
C VAL A 123 -1.01 9.09 5.95
N VAL A 124 -1.10 8.35 4.85
CA VAL A 124 -1.16 6.88 4.84
C VAL A 124 0.10 6.28 5.48
N PHE A 125 1.28 6.83 5.14
CA PHE A 125 2.54 6.41 5.74
C PHE A 125 2.58 6.68 7.24
N ALA A 126 2.14 7.85 7.70
CA ALA A 126 2.09 8.21 9.11
C ALA A 126 1.12 7.34 9.92
N ILE A 127 -0.04 6.97 9.34
CA ILE A 127 -1.00 6.03 9.93
C ILE A 127 -0.37 4.63 10.02
N ALA A 128 0.19 4.14 8.92
CA ALA A 128 0.78 2.80 8.87
C ALA A 128 1.98 2.64 9.80
N ALA A 129 2.79 3.69 9.97
CA ALA A 129 3.92 3.74 10.91
C ALA A 129 3.49 3.83 12.38
N GLY A 130 2.18 3.96 12.68
CA GLY A 130 1.67 4.09 14.04
C GLY A 130 1.95 5.45 14.68
N ALA A 131 2.42 6.44 13.92
CA ALA A 131 2.77 7.79 14.41
C ALA A 131 1.54 8.57 14.92
N LEU A 132 0.33 8.17 14.51
CA LEU A 132 -0.93 8.74 14.94
C LEU A 132 -1.61 7.93 16.06
N GLY A 133 -0.84 7.29 16.96
CA GLY A 133 -1.31 6.38 18.01
C GLY A 133 -2.41 6.89 18.96
N ALA A 134 -2.78 8.18 18.91
CA ALA A 134 -3.93 8.75 19.62
C ALA A 134 -5.26 8.69 18.84
N PHE A 135 -5.22 8.44 17.53
CA PHE A 135 -6.39 8.27 16.68
C PHE A 135 -6.43 6.83 16.20
N SER A 136 -7.07 5.94 16.97
CA SER A 136 -7.42 4.60 16.50
C SER A 136 -8.56 4.72 15.48
N VAL A 137 -8.25 5.26 14.30
CA VAL A 137 -9.21 5.29 13.20
C VAL A 137 -9.32 3.87 12.69
N SER A 138 -10.51 3.27 12.83
CA SER A 138 -10.77 1.96 12.25
C SER A 138 -10.50 2.00 10.75
N SER A 139 -9.99 0.89 10.19
CA SER A 139 -9.77 0.73 8.75
C SER A 139 -11.01 1.13 7.94
N ASP A 140 -12.18 0.87 8.52
CA ASP A 140 -13.50 1.15 7.93
C ASP A 140 -13.78 2.66 7.90
N ALA A 141 -13.41 3.39 8.95
CA ALA A 141 -13.58 4.84 9.00
C ALA A 141 -12.66 5.56 7.99
N ILE A 142 -11.43 5.08 7.78
CA ILE A 142 -10.54 5.63 6.74
C ILE A 142 -11.13 5.41 5.35
N ALA A 143 -11.62 4.20 5.06
CA ALA A 143 -12.25 3.89 3.79
C ALA A 143 -13.49 4.78 3.54
N VAL A 144 -14.33 4.97 4.56
CA VAL A 144 -15.52 5.85 4.49
C VAL A 144 -15.13 7.31 4.28
N ILE A 145 -14.15 7.83 5.04
CA ILE A 145 -13.66 9.21 4.87
C ILE A 145 -13.09 9.40 3.46
N PHE A 146 -12.35 8.43 2.95
CA PHE A 146 -11.80 8.48 1.60
C PHE A 146 -12.88 8.49 0.52
N ILE A 147 -13.92 7.65 0.67
CA ILE A 147 -15.10 7.67 -0.22
C ILE A 147 -15.80 9.03 -0.17
N ILE A 148 -15.97 9.62 1.01
CA ILE A 148 -16.57 10.95 1.18
C ILE A 148 -15.74 12.02 0.47
N ILE A 149 -14.41 11.98 0.60
CA ILE A 149 -13.50 12.92 -0.09
C ILE A 149 -13.61 12.75 -1.61
N ILE A 150 -13.64 11.52 -2.12
CA ILE A 150 -13.83 11.26 -3.56
C ILE A 150 -15.17 11.82 -4.02
N MET A 151 -16.25 11.54 -3.31
CA MET A 151 -17.59 12.04 -3.65
C MET A 151 -17.63 13.58 -3.64
N ALA A 152 -16.96 14.22 -2.68
CA ALA A 152 -16.86 15.67 -2.62
C ALA A 152 -16.04 16.26 -3.79
N VAL A 153 -14.94 15.61 -4.18
CA VAL A 153 -14.12 16.03 -5.34
C VAL A 153 -14.91 15.88 -6.64
N VAL A 154 -15.63 14.77 -6.81
CA VAL A 154 -16.48 14.54 -7.98
C VAL A 154 -17.62 15.56 -8.03
N ALA A 155 -18.32 15.79 -6.92
CA ALA A 155 -19.38 16.80 -6.83
C ALA A 155 -18.84 18.20 -7.14
N TYR A 156 -17.67 18.56 -6.61
CA TYR A 156 -17.01 19.83 -6.89
C TYR A 156 -16.64 19.98 -8.37
N MET A 157 -16.16 18.91 -9.02
CA MET A 157 -15.85 18.94 -10.46
C MET A 157 -17.10 19.01 -11.35
N ILE A 158 -18.22 18.43 -10.92
CA ILE A 158 -19.51 18.55 -11.64
C ILE A 158 -20.06 19.97 -11.50
N VAL A 159 -20.13 20.50 -10.28
CA VAL A 159 -20.66 21.85 -10.01
C VAL A 159 -19.81 22.94 -10.66
N ARG A 160 -18.50 22.75 -10.77
CA ARG A 160 -17.59 23.70 -11.44
C ARG A 160 -17.63 23.61 -12.98
N LYS A 161 -18.39 22.67 -13.54
CA LYS A 161 -18.59 22.53 -14.99
C LYS A 161 -19.76 23.39 -15.51
N GLU A 162 -20.50 24.05 -14.63
CA GLU A 162 -21.45 25.14 -14.92
C GLU A 162 -20.79 26.51 -14.66
#